data_AF-A0A3B9Y1V0-F1
#
_entry.id   AF-A0A3B9Y1V0-F1
#
_cell.length_a   1.000
_cell.length_b   1.000
_cell.length_c   1.000
_cell.angle_alpha   90.00
_cell.angle_beta   90.00
_cell.angle_gamma   90.00
#
_symmetry.space_group_name_H-M   'P 1'
#
loop_
_entity.id
_entity.type
_entity.pdbx_description
1 polymer ?
#
loop_
_entity_poly.entity_id
_entity_poly.type
_entity_poly.pdbx_seq_one_letter_code
_entity_poly.pdbx_strand_id
1 'polypeptide(L)'
;DSTGLYVADSSNNRVLHYPVGSTIADFVYGQGTPGNSQANFTSNASGNGATGLNNPRDVAVDSTGLYVVDSSNNRVLHYIPGNPTADRVYGQLDFASTSVQANQGLDNPTAATLDNPTMVALDKQGALYIADRNNNRILYYAPSISLRGNDPSAVRVYGQKGYTTRHSSMDRQYFQWSRSSSCRQYWECFRAGYFQPTSTQIYNQLACHGPSSYEYCERICF
;
A
#
# COMPACT_ATOMS: atom_id res chain seq x y z
N ASP A 1 5.46 14.07 7.08
CA ASP A 1 4.74 13.85 8.36
C ASP A 1 4.87 15.13 9.20
N SER A 2 4.75 15.08 10.53
CA SER A 2 5.01 16.23 11.40
C SER A 2 6.49 16.59 11.53
N THR A 3 7.40 15.74 11.05
CA THR A 3 8.86 15.92 11.12
C THR A 3 9.44 16.52 9.84
N GLY A 4 8.79 16.28 8.69
CA GLY A 4 9.21 16.86 7.43
C GLY A 4 8.54 16.32 6.16
N LEU A 5 9.23 16.55 5.04
CA LEU A 5 8.86 16.13 3.70
C LEU A 5 9.75 14.96 3.25
N TYR A 6 9.15 13.92 2.70
CA TYR A 6 9.86 12.83 2.03
C TYR A 6 9.76 12.99 0.52
N VAL A 7 10.87 12.83 -0.20
CA VAL A 7 10.95 12.96 -1.65
C VAL A 7 11.54 11.70 -2.25
N ALA A 8 10.76 10.99 -3.07
CA ALA A 8 11.28 9.90 -3.90
C ALA A 8 12.05 10.49 -5.08
N ASP A 9 13.38 10.36 -5.05
CA ASP A 9 14.30 10.85 -6.07
C ASP A 9 14.63 9.69 -7.02
N SER A 10 13.64 9.34 -7.85
CA SER A 10 13.54 8.03 -8.54
C SER A 10 14.78 7.67 -9.36
N SER A 11 15.28 8.59 -10.19
CA SER A 11 16.45 8.34 -11.04
C SER A 11 17.77 8.30 -10.28
N ASN A 12 17.78 8.80 -9.05
CA ASN A 12 18.92 8.69 -8.14
C ASN A 12 18.79 7.53 -7.16
N ASN A 13 17.77 6.68 -7.30
CA ASN A 13 17.60 5.45 -6.50
C ASN A 13 17.61 5.71 -4.99
N ARG A 14 16.95 6.79 -4.55
CA ARG A 14 16.91 7.17 -3.13
C ARG A 14 15.61 7.86 -2.72
N VAL A 15 15.38 7.92 -1.42
CA VAL A 15 14.38 8.81 -0.81
C VAL A 15 15.10 9.77 0.13
N LEU A 16 14.76 11.05 0.05
CA LEU A 16 15.32 12.12 0.87
C LEU A 16 14.28 12.59 1.89
N HIS A 17 14.71 12.81 3.13
CA HIS A 17 13.91 13.51 4.13
C HIS A 17 14.43 14.93 4.32
N TYR A 18 13.51 15.90 4.29
CA TYR A 18 13.74 17.31 4.55
C TYR A 18 12.97 17.73 5.80
N PRO A 19 13.65 18.14 6.89
CA PRO A 19 13.00 18.63 8.08
C PRO A 19 12.06 19.80 7.81
N VAL A 20 11.04 19.98 8.64
CA VAL A 20 10.14 21.15 8.56
C VAL A 20 10.95 22.44 8.52
N GLY A 21 10.75 23.24 7.47
CA GLY A 21 11.43 24.53 7.26
C GLY A 21 12.85 24.43 6.70
N SER A 22 13.36 23.23 6.40
CA SER A 22 14.67 23.02 5.81
C SER A 22 14.57 22.72 4.31
N THR A 23 15.50 23.28 3.53
CA THR A 23 15.74 22.90 2.13
C THR A 23 16.95 21.96 1.98
N ILE A 24 17.53 21.52 3.09
CA ILE A 24 18.65 20.59 3.15
C ILE A 24 18.13 19.28 3.72
N ALA A 25 18.36 18.19 2.99
CA ALA A 25 18.00 16.86 3.46
C ALA A 25 18.91 16.43 4.61
N ASP A 26 18.33 15.86 5.67
CA ASP A 26 19.06 15.37 6.84
C ASP A 26 19.17 13.83 6.85
N PHE A 27 18.38 13.15 6.02
CA PHE A 27 18.34 11.69 5.96
C PHE A 27 18.17 11.19 4.51
N VAL A 28 18.85 10.08 4.19
CA VAL A 28 18.75 9.40 2.90
C VAL A 28 18.46 7.92 3.10
N TYR A 29 17.45 7.41 2.39
CA TYR A 29 17.12 5.98 2.28
C TYR A 29 17.53 5.45 0.90
N GLY A 30 17.91 4.18 0.82
CA GLY A 30 18.21 3.49 -0.45
C GLY A 30 19.64 3.57 -0.95
N GLN A 31 20.51 4.31 -0.25
CA GLN A 31 21.92 4.50 -0.60
C GLN A 31 22.86 4.47 0.61
N GLY A 32 22.34 4.18 1.80
CA GLY A 32 23.13 4.12 3.03
C GLY A 32 23.85 2.78 3.17
N THR A 33 25.03 2.80 3.81
CA THR A 33 25.54 1.58 4.45
C THR A 33 24.79 1.37 5.78
N PRO A 34 24.62 0.13 6.26
CA PRO A 34 24.04 -0.11 7.58
C PRO A 34 24.70 0.78 8.64
N GLY A 35 23.90 1.59 9.36
CA GLY A 35 24.39 2.53 10.38
C GLY A 35 24.86 3.90 9.87
N ASN A 36 24.75 4.22 8.57
CA ASN A 36 25.01 5.54 8.02
C ASN A 36 23.86 6.02 7.11
N SER A 37 23.12 7.01 7.59
CA SER A 37 21.99 7.64 6.87
C SER A 37 22.42 8.81 5.96
N GLN A 38 23.70 9.18 5.99
CA GLN A 38 24.29 10.12 5.04
C GLN A 38 24.82 9.34 3.84
N ALA A 39 23.93 9.07 2.89
CA ALA A 39 24.36 8.60 1.59
C ALA A 39 25.27 9.63 0.92
N ASN A 40 26.26 9.14 0.18
CA ASN A 40 27.07 9.99 -0.66
C ASN A 40 26.20 10.52 -1.82
N PHE A 41 25.88 11.81 -1.80
CA PHE A 41 25.10 12.50 -2.85
C PHE A 41 25.74 12.44 -4.25
N THR A 42 26.90 11.79 -4.40
CA THR A 42 27.62 11.63 -5.67
C THR A 42 27.33 10.32 -6.38
N SER A 43 26.49 9.42 -5.85
CA SER A 43 26.14 8.18 -6.55
C SER A 43 24.64 8.08 -6.82
N ASN A 44 24.28 7.39 -7.90
CA ASN A 44 22.92 7.01 -8.28
C ASN A 44 22.80 5.49 -8.43
N ALA A 45 23.65 4.71 -7.76
CA ALA A 45 23.67 3.27 -7.89
C ALA A 45 22.33 2.68 -7.39
N SER A 46 21.72 1.81 -8.20
CA SER A 46 20.60 0.99 -7.75
C SER A 46 21.09 -0.16 -6.88
N GLY A 47 20.29 -0.57 -5.90
CA GLY A 47 20.56 -1.74 -5.08
C GLY A 47 19.32 -2.59 -4.86
N ASN A 48 19.55 -3.87 -4.54
CA ASN A 48 18.58 -4.71 -3.83
C ASN A 48 19.01 -4.78 -2.35
N GLY A 49 18.34 -5.59 -1.52
CA GLY A 49 18.61 -5.59 -0.08
C GLY A 49 17.74 -4.62 0.72
N ALA A 50 17.98 -4.58 2.03
CA ALA A 50 17.24 -3.72 2.95
C ALA A 50 17.70 -2.24 2.91
N THR A 51 18.88 -1.97 2.36
CA THR A 51 19.47 -0.63 2.30
C THR A 51 19.52 -0.04 0.89
N GLY A 52 19.24 -0.85 -0.15
CA GLY A 52 19.26 -0.44 -1.55
C GLY A 52 17.86 -0.20 -2.11
N LEU A 53 17.70 0.83 -2.93
CA LEU A 53 16.50 1.09 -3.72
C LEU A 53 16.83 1.07 -5.23
N ASN A 54 15.78 0.91 -6.04
CA ASN A 54 15.84 0.93 -7.49
C ASN A 54 14.55 1.53 -8.06
N ASN A 55 14.65 2.77 -8.54
CA ASN A 55 13.54 3.56 -9.08
C ASN A 55 12.36 3.69 -8.09
N PRO A 56 12.57 4.27 -6.89
CA PRO A 56 11.49 4.49 -5.94
C PRO A 56 10.46 5.47 -6.53
N ARG A 57 9.18 5.11 -6.59
CA ARG A 57 8.14 5.93 -7.23
C ARG A 57 7.28 6.74 -6.29
N ASP A 58 7.07 6.24 -5.07
CA ASP A 58 6.15 6.84 -4.13
C ASP A 58 6.52 6.48 -2.69
N VAL A 59 6.02 7.29 -1.76
CA VAL A 59 6.24 7.12 -0.32
C VAL A 59 4.98 7.43 0.48
N ALA A 60 4.76 6.69 1.55
CA ALA A 60 3.76 6.99 2.57
C ALA A 60 4.38 6.85 3.96
N VAL A 61 3.92 7.62 4.93
CA VAL A 61 4.50 7.62 6.28
C VAL A 61 3.40 7.65 7.32
N ASP A 62 3.54 6.85 8.36
CA ASP A 62 2.74 6.88 9.58
C ASP A 62 3.64 6.87 10.83
N SER A 63 3.05 6.71 12.01
CA SER A 63 3.79 6.64 13.27
C SER A 63 4.68 5.40 13.41
N THR A 64 4.49 4.38 12.57
CA THR A 64 5.30 3.15 12.55
C THR A 64 6.52 3.28 11.67
N GLY A 65 6.46 4.13 10.64
CA GLY A 65 7.58 4.42 9.77
C GLY A 65 7.21 4.82 8.35
N LEU A 66 8.22 4.76 7.48
CA LEU A 66 8.18 5.13 6.08
C LEU A 66 8.00 3.88 5.21
N TYR A 67 7.00 3.91 4.33
CA TYR A 67 6.79 2.93 3.27
C TYR A 67 7.30 3.51 1.95
N VAL A 68 8.11 2.74 1.20
CA VAL A 68 8.73 3.18 -0.06
C VAL A 68 8.41 2.19 -1.16
N VAL A 69 7.89 2.67 -2.30
CA VAL A 69 7.61 1.87 -3.49
C VAL A 69 8.86 1.69 -4.33
N ASP A 70 9.58 0.60 -4.09
CA ASP A 70 10.80 0.22 -4.79
C ASP A 70 10.48 -0.51 -6.10
N SER A 71 10.07 0.27 -7.10
CA SER A 71 9.25 -0.21 -8.23
C SER A 71 9.98 -1.18 -9.15
N SER A 72 11.25 -0.90 -9.47
CA SER A 72 12.04 -1.76 -10.35
C SER A 72 12.48 -3.05 -9.65
N ASN A 73 12.42 -3.09 -8.31
CA ASN A 73 12.64 -4.29 -7.51
C ASN A 73 11.33 -5.01 -7.16
N ASN A 74 10.20 -4.61 -7.75
CA ASN A 74 8.89 -5.26 -7.59
C ASN A 74 8.49 -5.45 -6.11
N ARG A 75 8.72 -4.42 -5.29
CA ARG A 75 8.47 -4.49 -3.84
C ARG A 75 8.08 -3.16 -3.23
N VAL A 76 7.58 -3.22 -2.01
CA VAL A 76 7.48 -2.07 -1.09
C VAL A 76 8.32 -2.39 0.14
N LEU A 77 9.06 -1.40 0.64
CA LEU A 77 9.87 -1.52 1.85
C LEU A 77 9.29 -0.65 2.96
N HIS A 78 9.39 -1.13 4.20
CA HIS A 78 9.10 -0.33 5.39
C HIS A 78 10.41 -0.02 6.12
N TYR A 79 10.54 1.20 6.62
CA TYR A 79 11.66 1.68 7.43
C TYR A 79 11.15 2.29 8.73
N ILE A 80 11.62 1.76 9.86
CA ILE A 80 11.39 2.34 11.18
C ILE A 80 12.03 3.75 11.23
N PRO A 81 11.42 4.74 11.92
CA PRO A 81 11.96 6.09 12.04
C PRO A 81 13.44 6.10 12.47
N GLY A 82 14.25 6.87 11.74
CA GLY A 82 15.69 7.03 12.01
C GLY A 82 16.56 5.85 11.57
N ASN A 83 16.01 4.78 10.98
CA ASN A 83 16.78 3.63 10.50
C ASN A 83 16.85 3.59 8.96
N PRO A 84 18.05 3.63 8.35
CA PRO A 84 18.20 3.55 6.89
C PRO A 84 18.09 2.11 6.35
N THR A 85 17.90 1.12 7.22
CA THR A 85 17.73 -0.30 6.87
C THR A 85 16.26 -0.68 7.03
N ALA A 86 15.66 -1.21 5.97
CA ALA A 86 14.28 -1.66 5.99
C ALA A 86 14.10 -2.85 6.94
N ASP A 87 12.99 -2.86 7.69
CA ASP A 87 12.62 -3.97 8.59
C ASP A 87 11.53 -4.86 8.00
N ARG A 88 10.81 -4.40 6.95
CA ARG A 88 9.86 -5.24 6.21
C ARG A 88 9.97 -5.07 4.70
N VAL A 89 9.57 -6.13 4.00
CA VAL A 89 9.44 -6.19 2.55
C VAL A 89 8.09 -6.79 2.17
N TYR A 90 7.40 -6.16 1.22
CA TYR A 90 6.17 -6.63 0.61
C TYR A 90 6.41 -6.93 -0.86
N GLY A 91 5.82 -8.00 -1.39
CA GLY A 91 5.93 -8.36 -2.81
C GLY A 91 7.09 -9.32 -3.15
N GLN A 92 8.06 -9.48 -2.24
CA GLN A 92 9.23 -10.36 -2.38
C GLN A 92 9.40 -11.22 -1.13
N LEU A 93 10.13 -12.34 -1.27
CA LEU A 93 10.32 -13.32 -0.19
C LEU A 93 11.13 -12.79 0.99
N ASP A 94 12.18 -12.01 0.69
CA ASP A 94 13.12 -11.50 1.67
C ASP A 94 13.89 -10.29 1.09
N PHE A 95 14.88 -9.81 1.85
CA PHE A 95 15.81 -8.79 1.38
C PHE A 95 17.00 -9.36 0.59
N ALA A 96 17.33 -10.64 0.77
CA ALA A 96 18.61 -11.23 0.39
C ALA A 96 18.60 -11.86 -1.01
N SER A 97 17.44 -12.18 -1.56
CA SER A 97 17.28 -12.75 -2.89
C SER A 97 17.88 -11.80 -3.93
N THR A 98 18.82 -12.32 -4.72
CA THR A 98 19.44 -11.59 -5.83
C THR A 98 18.49 -11.42 -7.02
N SER A 99 17.41 -12.22 -7.07
CA SER A 99 16.36 -12.16 -8.09
C SER A 99 15.14 -11.41 -7.54
N VAL A 100 14.96 -10.17 -7.96
CA VAL A 100 13.79 -9.30 -7.67
C VAL A 100 12.75 -9.37 -8.79
N GLN A 101 12.50 -10.59 -9.27
CA GLN A 101 11.60 -10.82 -10.40
C GLN A 101 10.16 -10.36 -10.09
N ALA A 102 9.50 -9.84 -11.12
CA ALA A 102 8.07 -9.59 -11.10
C ALA A 102 7.34 -10.88 -10.70
N ASN A 103 6.37 -10.75 -9.81
CA ASN A 103 5.63 -11.87 -9.24
C ASN A 103 6.49 -13.00 -8.67
N GLN A 104 7.72 -12.69 -8.21
CA GLN A 104 8.70 -13.69 -7.74
C GLN A 104 8.99 -14.78 -8.79
N GLY A 105 8.86 -14.44 -10.08
CA GLY A 105 9.08 -15.37 -11.20
C GLY A 105 7.88 -16.27 -11.52
N LEU A 106 6.74 -16.09 -10.86
CA LEU A 106 5.52 -16.88 -11.12
C LEU A 106 4.75 -16.35 -12.34
N ASP A 107 4.11 -17.26 -13.07
CA ASP A 107 3.24 -16.93 -14.21
C ASP A 107 2.01 -16.11 -13.79
N ASN A 108 1.53 -16.32 -12.57
CA ASN A 108 0.38 -15.65 -12.00
C ASN A 108 0.75 -15.03 -10.65
N PRO A 109 0.18 -13.86 -10.30
CA PRO A 109 0.43 -13.23 -9.02
C PRO A 109 -0.13 -14.06 -7.85
N THR A 110 0.28 -13.71 -6.64
CA THR A 110 -0.31 -14.20 -5.38
C THR A 110 -0.59 -13.02 -4.44
N ALA A 111 -1.04 -13.30 -3.21
CA ALA A 111 -1.24 -12.26 -2.20
C ALA A 111 0.08 -11.65 -1.70
N ALA A 112 1.21 -12.33 -1.90
CA ALA A 112 2.52 -11.93 -1.42
C ALA A 112 3.44 -11.36 -2.51
N THR A 113 2.93 -11.20 -3.74
CA THR A 113 3.75 -10.80 -4.90
C THR A 113 3.31 -9.47 -5.47
N LEU A 114 4.25 -8.75 -6.11
CA LEU A 114 4.00 -7.50 -6.83
C LEU A 114 4.68 -7.53 -8.20
N ASP A 115 4.20 -6.68 -9.11
CA ASP A 115 4.76 -6.43 -10.44
C ASP A 115 4.65 -4.93 -10.77
N ASN A 116 5.81 -4.26 -10.75
CA ASN A 116 5.95 -2.82 -10.97
C ASN A 116 4.95 -1.97 -10.14
N PRO A 117 4.95 -2.09 -8.80
CA PRO A 117 4.06 -1.26 -7.98
C PRO A 117 4.38 0.23 -8.20
N THR A 118 3.39 1.11 -8.05
CA THR A 118 3.59 2.54 -8.37
C THR A 118 3.20 3.51 -7.28
N MET A 119 2.34 3.10 -6.35
CA MET A 119 1.80 3.97 -5.32
C MET A 119 1.53 3.20 -4.04
N VAL A 120 1.68 3.88 -2.91
CA VAL A 120 1.30 3.41 -1.59
C VAL A 120 0.42 4.44 -0.89
N ALA A 121 -0.57 3.97 -0.14
CA ALA A 121 -1.39 4.82 0.71
C ALA A 121 -1.65 4.13 2.06
N LEU A 122 -1.83 4.93 3.09
CA LEU A 122 -2.16 4.48 4.43
C LEU A 122 -3.53 5.02 4.83
N ASP A 123 -4.35 4.21 5.48
CA ASP A 123 -5.55 4.70 6.16
C ASP A 123 -5.26 5.13 7.60
N LYS A 124 -6.27 5.70 8.29
CA LYS A 124 -6.13 6.21 9.66
C LYS A 124 -5.81 5.10 10.68
N GLN A 125 -6.08 3.85 10.32
CA GLN A 125 -5.83 2.68 11.15
C GLN A 125 -4.43 2.10 10.87
N GLY A 126 -3.67 2.67 9.93
CA GLY A 126 -2.33 2.25 9.55
C GLY A 126 -2.32 1.08 8.57
N ALA A 127 -3.43 0.81 7.88
CA ALA A 127 -3.46 -0.23 6.88
C ALA A 127 -2.86 0.26 5.57
N LEU A 128 -2.07 -0.61 4.92
CA LEU A 128 -1.32 -0.29 3.71
C LEU A 128 -2.08 -0.74 2.46
N TYR A 129 -2.19 0.17 1.50
CA TYR A 129 -2.72 -0.07 0.17
C TYR A 129 -1.59 0.07 -0.84
N ILE A 130 -1.37 -0.93 -1.69
CA ILE A 130 -0.34 -0.92 -2.74
C ILE A 130 -1.02 -1.01 -4.10
N ALA A 131 -0.73 -0.05 -4.99
CA ALA A 131 -1.13 -0.11 -6.39
C ALA A 131 -0.15 -0.99 -7.18
N ASP A 132 -0.54 -2.24 -7.38
CA ASP A 132 0.23 -3.28 -8.07
C ASP A 132 -0.06 -3.22 -9.59
N ARG A 133 0.61 -2.25 -10.24
CA ARG A 133 0.20 -1.69 -11.54
C ARG A 133 0.09 -2.73 -12.64
N ASN A 134 1.13 -3.53 -12.85
CA ASN A 134 1.14 -4.48 -13.97
C ASN A 134 0.22 -5.69 -13.71
N ASN A 135 -0.15 -5.92 -12.44
CA ASN A 135 -1.17 -6.89 -12.08
C ASN A 135 -2.60 -6.31 -12.06
N ASN A 136 -2.77 -5.03 -12.42
CA ASN A 136 -4.07 -4.35 -12.53
C ASN A 136 -4.93 -4.49 -11.25
N ARG A 137 -4.31 -4.34 -10.08
CA ARG A 137 -4.99 -4.52 -8.78
C ARG A 137 -4.47 -3.58 -7.70
N ILE A 138 -5.27 -3.44 -6.64
CA ILE A 138 -4.83 -2.85 -5.38
C ILE A 138 -4.81 -3.94 -4.32
N LEU A 139 -3.69 -4.08 -3.63
CA LEU A 139 -3.56 -4.97 -2.49
C LEU A 139 -3.70 -4.20 -1.19
N TYR A 140 -4.46 -4.75 -0.26
CA TYR A 140 -4.60 -4.23 1.09
C TYR A 140 -3.94 -5.17 2.09
N TYR A 141 -3.10 -4.58 2.93
CA TYR A 141 -2.41 -5.23 4.02
C TYR A 141 -2.99 -4.71 5.32
N ALA A 142 -3.29 -5.62 6.24
CA ALA A 142 -3.72 -5.23 7.58
C ALA A 142 -2.64 -4.36 8.23
N PRO A 143 -3.02 -3.43 9.13
CA PRO A 143 -2.08 -2.60 9.83
C PRO A 143 -0.96 -3.43 10.46
N SER A 144 0.28 -2.94 10.36
CA SER A 144 1.49 -3.63 10.85
C SER A 144 1.40 -4.04 12.32
N ILE A 145 0.64 -3.29 13.13
CA ILE A 145 0.37 -3.59 14.55
C ILE A 145 -0.51 -4.84 14.77
N SER A 146 -1.22 -5.29 13.74
CA SER A 146 -2.11 -6.45 13.77
C SER A 146 -1.43 -7.75 13.29
N LEU A 147 -0.21 -7.68 12.74
CA LEU A 147 0.49 -8.83 12.21
C LEU A 147 1.31 -9.53 13.31
N ARG A 148 1.10 -10.84 13.48
CA ARG A 148 2.02 -11.70 14.25
C ARG A 148 3.11 -12.23 13.31
N GLY A 149 4.30 -11.63 13.37
CA GLY A 149 5.43 -12.01 12.52
C GLY A 149 5.45 -11.29 11.16
N ASN A 150 6.40 -11.68 10.30
CA ASN A 150 6.66 -11.04 9.01
C ASN A 150 5.75 -11.58 7.88
N ASP A 151 4.44 -11.79 8.10
CA ASP A 151 3.57 -12.23 7.00
C ASP A 151 3.38 -11.09 5.98
N PRO A 152 3.97 -11.19 4.77
CA PRO A 152 3.96 -10.11 3.79
C PRO A 152 2.75 -10.26 2.84
N SER A 153 1.72 -11.01 3.23
CA SER A 153 0.58 -11.33 2.37
C SER A 153 -0.55 -10.32 2.53
N ALA A 154 -1.10 -9.88 1.41
CA ALA A 154 -2.29 -9.04 1.38
C ALA A 154 -3.51 -9.82 1.91
N VAL A 155 -4.36 -9.14 2.68
CA VAL A 155 -5.58 -9.73 3.24
C VAL A 155 -6.84 -9.36 2.44
N ARG A 156 -6.75 -8.36 1.54
CA ARG A 156 -7.78 -8.06 0.53
C ARG A 156 -7.14 -7.66 -0.81
N VAL A 157 -7.89 -7.88 -1.89
CA VAL A 157 -7.55 -7.44 -3.25
C VAL A 157 -8.74 -6.72 -3.88
N TYR A 158 -8.46 -5.61 -4.55
CA TYR A 158 -9.44 -4.83 -5.30
C TYR A 158 -9.07 -4.77 -6.79
N GLY A 159 -10.09 -4.65 -7.65
CA GLY A 159 -9.92 -4.57 -9.10
C GLY A 159 -9.70 -5.92 -9.80
N GLN A 160 -9.59 -7.02 -9.06
CA GLN A 160 -9.41 -8.38 -9.57
C GLN A 160 -10.31 -9.38 -8.81
N LYS A 161 -10.62 -10.52 -9.45
CA LYS A 161 -11.45 -11.60 -8.84
C LYS A 161 -10.79 -12.22 -7.61
N GLY A 162 -9.46 -12.22 -7.58
CA GLY A 162 -8.67 -12.77 -6.50
C GLY A 162 -7.18 -12.48 -6.70
N TYR A 163 -6.35 -13.10 -5.87
CA TYR A 163 -4.91 -12.84 -5.87
C TYR A 163 -4.17 -13.41 -7.08
N THR A 164 -4.76 -14.35 -7.83
CA THR A 164 -4.11 -15.08 -8.92
C THR A 164 -4.45 -14.55 -10.32
N THR A 165 -5.18 -13.45 -10.42
CA THR A 165 -5.62 -12.86 -11.70
C THR A 165 -5.00 -11.48 -11.90
N ARG A 166 -4.64 -11.16 -13.15
CA ARG A 166 -4.05 -9.88 -13.58
C ARG A 166 -4.67 -9.32 -14.86
N HIS A 167 -5.95 -9.57 -15.07
CA HIS A 167 -6.63 -9.22 -16.33
C HIS A 167 -6.66 -7.71 -16.55
N SER A 168 -6.44 -7.30 -17.81
CA SER A 168 -6.52 -5.89 -18.24
C SER A 168 -7.95 -5.40 -18.47
N SER A 169 -8.94 -6.31 -18.51
CA SER A 169 -10.35 -5.97 -18.70
C SER A 169 -11.07 -5.80 -17.36
N MET A 170 -11.53 -4.58 -17.07
CA MET A 170 -12.39 -4.28 -15.93
C MET A 170 -13.87 -4.59 -16.23
N ASP A 171 -14.16 -5.83 -16.66
CA ASP A 171 -15.54 -6.25 -16.89
C ASP A 171 -16.29 -6.44 -15.54
N ARG A 172 -17.59 -6.10 -15.50
CA ARG A 172 -18.40 -6.08 -14.26
C ARG A 172 -18.40 -7.41 -13.51
N GLN A 173 -18.16 -8.51 -14.21
CA GLN A 173 -18.04 -9.86 -13.65
C GLN A 173 -16.88 -10.04 -12.65
N TYR A 174 -15.91 -9.12 -12.64
CA TYR A 174 -14.74 -9.19 -11.76
C TYR A 174 -14.91 -8.42 -10.44
N PHE A 175 -15.99 -7.64 -10.29
CA PHE A 175 -16.46 -7.18 -8.98
C PHE A 175 -17.37 -8.25 -8.40
N GLN A 176 -16.84 -9.09 -7.50
CA GLN A 176 -17.72 -9.96 -6.71
C GLN A 176 -18.47 -9.11 -5.68
N TRP A 177 -19.63 -8.61 -6.08
CA TRP A 177 -20.64 -8.17 -5.14
C TRP A 177 -21.11 -9.39 -4.35
N SER A 178 -21.00 -9.35 -3.02
CA SER A 178 -21.68 -10.34 -2.20
C SER A 178 -23.16 -10.25 -2.53
N ARG A 179 -23.76 -11.36 -2.96
CA ARG A 179 -25.21 -11.48 -3.11
C ARG A 179 -25.85 -11.73 -1.74
N SER A 180 -25.36 -11.09 -0.68
CA SER A 180 -26.08 -11.13 0.59
C SER A 180 -27.42 -10.42 0.35
N SER A 181 -28.49 -11.06 0.77
CA SER A 181 -29.84 -10.48 0.75
C SER A 181 -29.93 -9.16 1.53
N SER A 182 -28.95 -8.87 2.40
CA SER A 182 -28.81 -7.62 3.15
C SER A 182 -28.27 -6.44 2.33
N CYS A 183 -27.51 -6.66 1.25
CA CYS A 183 -26.99 -5.57 0.41
C CYS A 183 -27.98 -5.16 -0.72
N ARG A 184 -28.94 -6.04 -1.05
CA ARG A 184 -29.95 -5.81 -2.09
C ARG A 184 -30.92 -4.67 -1.75
N GLN A 185 -31.19 -4.42 -0.47
CA GLN A 185 -32.13 -3.39 -0.04
C GLN A 185 -31.67 -1.96 -0.31
N TYR A 186 -30.36 -1.71 -0.45
CA TYR A 186 -29.86 -0.34 -0.63
C TYR A 186 -29.85 0.15 -2.09
N TRP A 187 -30.06 -0.73 -3.08
CA TRP A 187 -30.04 -0.35 -4.49
C TRP A 187 -31.39 0.17 -5.02
N GLU A 188 -32.50 -0.04 -4.29
CA GLU A 188 -33.81 0.47 -4.74
C GLU A 188 -34.01 1.98 -4.44
N CYS A 189 -33.22 2.58 -3.55
CA CYS A 189 -33.38 4.00 -3.21
C CYS A 189 -32.75 4.98 -4.21
N PHE A 190 -31.92 4.53 -5.17
CA PHE A 190 -31.28 5.41 -6.15
C PHE A 190 -31.97 5.45 -7.52
N ARG A 191 -33.03 4.66 -7.74
CA ARG A 191 -33.68 4.53 -9.05
C ARG A 191 -35.02 5.27 -9.19
N ALA A 192 -35.47 5.99 -8.18
CA ALA A 192 -36.64 6.85 -8.30
C ALA A 192 -36.22 8.29 -8.01
N GLY A 193 -36.16 9.14 -9.05
CA GLY A 193 -35.82 10.55 -8.99
C GLY A 193 -36.84 11.42 -8.25
N TYR A 194 -37.06 11.13 -6.96
CA TYR A 194 -37.90 11.91 -6.07
C TYR A 194 -37.17 12.12 -4.76
N PHE A 195 -36.33 13.16 -4.68
CA PHE A 195 -36.19 13.93 -3.44
C PHE A 195 -35.61 15.30 -3.76
N GLN A 196 -36.46 16.33 -3.68
CA GLN A 196 -36.04 17.72 -3.53
C GLN A 196 -35.64 17.91 -2.05
N PRO A 197 -34.49 18.53 -1.74
CA PRO A 197 -34.03 18.63 -0.36
C PRO A 197 -34.79 19.77 0.33
N THR A 198 -35.72 19.43 1.21
CA THR A 198 -36.16 20.36 2.24
C THR A 198 -36.01 19.70 3.60
N SER A 199 -35.26 20.39 4.46
CA SER A 199 -35.03 20.17 5.89
C SER A 199 -33.88 19.22 6.27
N THR A 200 -32.81 19.87 6.74
CA THR A 200 -31.92 19.48 7.83
C THR A 200 -32.43 18.34 8.73
N GLN A 201 -31.76 17.19 8.69
CA GLN A 201 -31.46 16.41 9.89
C GLN A 201 -30.36 15.37 9.63
N ILE A 202 -29.24 15.58 10.31
CA ILE A 202 -28.14 14.62 10.46
C ILE A 202 -28.62 13.56 11.46
N TYR A 203 -28.64 12.28 11.06
CA TYR A 203 -28.66 11.18 12.02
C TYR A 203 -27.47 10.25 11.78
N ASN A 204 -26.49 10.37 12.68
CA ASN A 204 -25.66 9.26 13.11
C ASN A 204 -26.56 8.21 13.76
N GLN A 205 -26.46 6.94 13.36
CA GLN A 205 -26.58 5.81 14.27
C GLN A 205 -26.15 4.49 13.61
N LEU A 206 -25.10 3.91 14.18
CA LEU A 206 -24.74 2.49 14.12
C LEU A 206 -25.41 1.79 15.31
N ALA A 207 -26.03 0.62 15.09
CA ALA A 207 -25.99 -0.53 16.02
C ALA A 207 -26.64 -1.79 15.40
N CYS A 208 -25.92 -2.91 15.50
CA CYS A 208 -26.26 -4.28 15.06
C CYS A 208 -26.99 -5.07 16.16
N HIS A 209 -27.62 -6.24 15.88
CA HIS A 209 -27.61 -7.45 16.77
C HIS A 209 -28.25 -8.76 16.17
N GLY A 210 -27.38 -9.78 15.94
CA GLY A 210 -27.52 -11.24 16.26
C GLY A 210 -28.30 -12.24 15.35
N PRO A 211 -27.91 -13.56 15.26
CA PRO A 211 -26.82 -14.27 15.95
C PRO A 211 -25.74 -14.91 15.02
N SER A 212 -24.52 -14.99 15.56
CA SER A 212 -23.33 -15.76 15.11
C SER A 212 -22.57 -15.31 13.84
N SER A 213 -21.27 -15.05 14.07
CA SER A 213 -20.14 -14.81 13.15
C SER A 213 -20.14 -13.53 12.30
N TYR A 214 -19.19 -12.66 12.65
CA TYR A 214 -18.82 -11.36 12.11
C TYR A 214 -18.79 -11.24 10.57
N GLU A 215 -19.62 -10.34 10.03
CA GLU A 215 -19.42 -9.70 8.71
C GLU A 215 -19.27 -8.19 8.92
N TYR A 216 -18.08 -7.64 8.64
CA TYR A 216 -17.87 -6.19 8.56
C TYR A 216 -18.09 -5.72 7.12
N CYS A 217 -19.12 -4.90 6.91
CA CYS A 217 -19.33 -4.11 5.71
C CYS A 217 -19.01 -2.65 6.07
N GLU A 218 -17.78 -2.19 5.79
CA GLU A 218 -17.47 -0.76 5.87
C GLU A 218 -17.56 -0.12 4.49
N ARG A 219 -18.44 0.89 4.41
CA ARG A 219 -18.66 1.77 3.27
C ARG A 219 -17.38 2.55 2.98
N ILE A 220 -16.84 2.39 1.77
CA ILE A 220 -15.90 3.35 1.19
C ILE A 220 -16.74 4.48 0.61
N CYS A 221 -16.77 5.62 1.28
CA CYS A 221 -17.16 6.91 0.70
C CYS A 221 -16.01 7.87 1.00
N PHE A 222 -15.49 8.50 -0.06
CA PHE A 222 -14.42 9.51 0.00
C PHE A 222 -14.80 10.69 0.90
#